data_AF-A0A9D7S8V7-F1
#
_entry.id   AF-A0A9D7S8V7-F1
#
_cell.length_a   1.000
_cell.length_b   1.000
_cell.length_c   1.000
_cell.angle_alpha   90.00
_cell.angle_beta   90.00
_cell.angle_gamma   90.00
#
_symmetry.space_group_name_H-M   'P 1'
#
loop_
_entity.id
_entity.type
_entity.pdbx_description
1 polymer ?
#
loop_
_entity_poly.entity_id
_entity_poly.type
_entity_poly.pdbx_seq_one_letter_code
_entity_poly.pdbx_strand_id
1 'polypeptide(L)'
;MPVFHIPEDEIIFPHPSQAEPDGLLGIGGDLKISRLLLAYQNGIFPWYSEGEPIMWWCLTPRLILRPQQVVISKSMRSLLRRSFFRVSFDTHFKDVMIACQNISREGQEGTWIHANLISAFCELHEKGLAHSVEVWHNEELVGGLYGLAIGKMFCGESMFAKISNASKFGLICLSQLLVQKGFELIDCQQETPHLKSMGAELMNAEDFFNFLETNKTYKIQPVKWKSTS
;
A
#
# COMPACT_ATOMS: atom_id res chain seq x y z
N MET A 1 20.28 4.30 -17.07
CA MET A 1 19.77 3.21 -17.94
C MET A 1 18.63 3.83 -18.77
N PRO A 2 17.88 3.13 -19.64
CA PRO A 2 16.76 3.77 -20.35
C PRO A 2 15.49 3.75 -19.50
N VAL A 3 14.86 4.91 -19.32
CA VAL A 3 13.47 5.00 -18.84
C VAL A 3 12.55 4.53 -19.97
N PHE A 4 11.73 3.52 -19.72
CA PHE A 4 10.90 2.90 -20.75
C PHE A 4 9.61 3.66 -21.02
N HIS A 5 9.17 3.72 -22.28
CA HIS A 5 7.81 4.14 -22.61
C HIS A 5 6.84 2.96 -22.42
N ILE A 6 5.82 3.15 -21.60
CA ILE A 6 4.78 2.14 -21.36
C ILE A 6 3.64 2.36 -22.36
N PRO A 7 3.36 1.42 -23.27
CA PRO A 7 2.31 1.56 -24.28
C PRO A 7 0.91 1.50 -23.65
N GLU A 8 -0.05 2.30 -24.16
CA GLU A 8 -1.43 2.33 -23.68
C GLU A 8 -2.29 1.15 -24.18
N ASP A 9 -1.97 0.64 -25.36
CA ASP A 9 -2.68 -0.42 -26.08
C ASP A 9 -2.28 -1.84 -25.64
N GLU A 10 -1.15 -1.98 -24.94
CA GLU A 10 -0.68 -3.27 -24.43
C GLU A 10 -0.44 -3.25 -22.92
N ILE A 11 -0.86 -4.32 -22.22
CA ILE A 11 -0.67 -4.49 -20.77
C ILE A 11 0.65 -5.22 -20.51
N ILE A 12 1.75 -4.45 -20.49
CA ILE A 12 3.13 -4.95 -20.39
C ILE A 12 3.96 -3.98 -19.53
N PHE A 13 4.94 -4.53 -18.81
CA PHE A 13 6.03 -3.78 -18.20
C PHE A 13 7.39 -4.41 -18.58
N PRO A 14 8.46 -3.60 -18.68
CA PRO A 14 9.83 -4.11 -18.64
C PRO A 14 10.10 -4.89 -17.35
N HIS A 15 11.17 -5.69 -17.32
CA HIS A 15 11.51 -6.43 -16.12
C HIS A 15 11.90 -5.44 -14.99
N PRO A 16 11.40 -5.58 -13.75
CA PRO A 16 11.62 -4.60 -12.69
C PRO A 16 13.10 -4.37 -12.33
N SER A 17 13.97 -5.35 -12.56
CA SER A 17 15.42 -5.21 -12.37
C SER A 17 16.10 -4.24 -13.35
N GLN A 18 15.36 -3.74 -14.35
CA GLN A 18 15.84 -2.76 -15.33
C GLN A 18 15.52 -1.31 -14.91
N ALA A 19 14.94 -1.10 -13.73
CA ALA A 19 14.72 0.24 -13.19
C ALA A 19 16.05 0.99 -13.00
N GLU A 20 15.98 2.32 -13.08
CA GLU A 20 17.08 3.20 -12.71
C GLU A 20 17.52 3.01 -11.25
N PRO A 21 18.70 3.50 -10.85
CA PRO A 21 19.16 3.42 -9.45
C PRO A 21 18.21 4.06 -8.43
N ASP A 22 17.41 5.06 -8.83
CA ASP A 22 16.36 5.67 -8.01
C ASP A 22 15.03 4.90 -8.05
N GLY A 23 14.95 3.87 -8.90
CA GLY A 23 13.83 2.97 -9.09
C GLY A 23 12.84 3.40 -10.18
N LEU A 24 13.07 4.48 -10.92
CA LEU A 24 12.20 4.82 -12.06
C LEU A 24 12.34 3.75 -13.16
N LEU A 25 11.21 3.14 -13.55
CA LEU A 25 11.19 2.09 -14.58
C LEU A 25 10.63 2.61 -15.90
N GLY A 26 9.49 3.30 -15.88
CA GLY A 26 8.86 3.74 -17.12
C GLY A 26 7.82 4.82 -16.96
N ILE A 27 7.45 5.43 -18.08
CA ILE A 27 6.53 6.56 -18.18
C ILE A 27 5.45 6.24 -19.22
N GLY A 28 4.21 6.63 -18.95
CA GLY A 28 3.06 6.48 -19.84
C GLY A 28 2.11 5.36 -19.44
N GLY A 29 1.32 4.89 -20.40
CA GLY A 29 0.27 3.91 -20.18
C GLY A 29 -0.98 4.53 -19.53
N ASP A 30 -1.68 3.73 -18.72
CA ASP A 30 -2.95 4.11 -18.11
C ASP A 30 -3.09 3.53 -16.69
N LEU A 31 -4.15 3.89 -15.96
CA LEU A 31 -4.47 3.30 -14.66
C LEU A 31 -5.55 2.19 -14.76
N LYS A 32 -5.63 1.48 -15.89
CA LYS A 32 -6.59 0.37 -16.02
C LYS A 32 -6.27 -0.70 -14.96
N ILE A 33 -7.31 -1.33 -14.41
CA ILE A 33 -7.18 -2.38 -13.39
C ILE A 33 -6.18 -3.47 -13.80
N SER A 34 -6.26 -3.96 -15.04
CA SER A 34 -5.35 -5.00 -15.54
C SER A 34 -3.88 -4.57 -15.50
N ARG A 35 -3.58 -3.31 -15.82
CA ARG A 35 -2.23 -2.76 -15.76
C ARG A 35 -1.75 -2.57 -14.33
N LEU A 36 -2.60 -2.02 -13.45
CA LEU A 36 -2.27 -1.89 -12.03
C LEU A 36 -1.97 -3.26 -11.41
N LEU A 37 -2.83 -4.26 -11.64
CA LEU A 37 -2.59 -5.62 -11.16
C LEU A 37 -1.28 -6.19 -11.68
N LEU A 38 -0.99 -6.05 -12.98
CA LEU A 38 0.28 -6.49 -13.54
C LEU A 38 1.47 -5.77 -12.89
N ALA A 39 1.37 -4.45 -12.67
CA ALA A 39 2.41 -3.67 -12.01
C ALA A 39 2.68 -4.21 -10.60
N TYR A 40 1.65 -4.32 -9.75
CA TYR A 40 1.82 -4.77 -8.38
C TYR A 40 2.28 -6.23 -8.27
N GLN A 41 1.84 -7.11 -9.18
CA GLN A 41 2.35 -8.49 -9.26
C GLN A 41 3.85 -8.55 -9.56
N ASN A 42 4.42 -7.50 -10.16
CA ASN A 42 5.84 -7.37 -10.46
C ASN A 42 6.55 -6.37 -9.53
N GLY A 43 5.93 -5.95 -8.41
CA GLY A 43 6.53 -5.00 -7.47
C GLY A 43 6.67 -3.57 -8.00
N ILE A 44 5.97 -3.26 -9.10
CA ILE A 44 5.93 -1.96 -9.73
C ILE A 44 4.71 -1.20 -9.19
N PHE A 45 4.85 0.11 -8.93
CA PHE A 45 3.75 0.95 -8.48
C PHE A 45 3.76 2.31 -9.20
N PRO A 46 2.59 2.93 -9.43
CA PRO A 46 2.51 4.26 -10.00
C PRO A 46 2.80 5.32 -8.93
N TRP A 47 3.65 6.30 -9.25
CA TRP A 47 3.90 7.43 -8.36
C TRP A 47 4.29 8.67 -9.17
N TYR A 48 3.40 9.66 -9.22
CA TYR A 48 3.57 10.87 -10.02
C TYR A 48 2.64 11.97 -9.48
N SER A 49 2.96 13.23 -9.77
CA SER A 49 2.19 14.39 -9.35
C SER A 49 1.08 14.73 -10.35
N GLU A 50 0.08 15.50 -9.93
CA GLU A 50 -0.96 15.97 -10.84
C GLU A 50 -0.36 16.82 -11.98
N GLY A 51 -0.70 16.47 -13.21
CA GLY A 51 -0.16 17.11 -14.42
C GLY A 51 1.12 16.47 -14.97
N GLU A 52 1.76 15.58 -14.22
CA GLU A 52 2.86 14.75 -14.73
C GLU A 52 2.32 13.53 -15.48
N PRO A 53 3.08 13.00 -16.46
CA PRO A 53 2.74 11.70 -17.04
C PRO A 53 2.83 10.60 -15.97
N ILE A 54 2.06 9.53 -16.15
CA ILE A 54 2.10 8.38 -15.23
C ILE A 54 3.54 7.84 -15.19
N MET A 55 4.14 7.78 -14.01
CA MET A 55 5.46 7.19 -13.79
C MET A 55 5.34 5.91 -12.96
N TRP A 56 6.09 4.90 -13.35
CA TRP A 56 6.08 3.57 -12.78
C TRP A 56 7.43 3.26 -12.14
N TRP A 57 7.42 2.82 -10.90
CA TRP A 57 8.60 2.69 -10.06
C TRP A 57 8.76 1.28 -9.51
N CYS A 58 10.02 0.83 -9.39
CA CYS A 58 10.40 -0.36 -8.64
C CYS A 58 11.64 -0.05 -7.80
N LEU A 59 11.42 0.26 -6.52
CA LEU A 59 12.51 0.55 -5.59
C LEU A 59 13.21 -0.73 -5.13
N THR A 60 14.55 -0.73 -5.13
CA THR A 60 15.39 -1.77 -4.53
C THR A 60 16.59 -1.13 -3.81
N PRO A 61 16.95 -1.54 -2.58
CA PRO A 61 16.25 -2.51 -1.73
C PRO A 61 14.84 -2.05 -1.37
N ARG A 62 13.94 -3.01 -1.13
CA ARG A 62 12.52 -2.75 -0.90
C ARG A 62 12.23 -2.71 0.60
N LEU A 63 11.52 -1.69 1.08
CA LEU A 63 11.03 -1.74 2.46
C LEU A 63 9.83 -2.68 2.55
N ILE A 64 9.91 -3.65 3.47
CA ILE A 64 8.84 -4.61 3.72
C ILE A 64 8.56 -4.71 5.21
N LEU A 65 7.37 -5.19 5.57
CA LEU A 65 7.01 -5.56 6.93
C LEU A 65 6.35 -6.95 6.89
N ARG A 66 6.88 -7.91 7.65
CA ARG A 66 6.17 -9.18 7.83
C ARG A 66 5.07 -9.00 8.87
N PRO A 67 3.79 -9.34 8.56
CA PRO A 67 2.68 -9.16 9.50
C PRO A 67 2.94 -9.72 10.90
N GLN A 68 3.60 -10.87 10.99
CA GLN A 68 3.93 -11.57 12.26
C GLN A 68 5.01 -10.85 13.07
N GLN A 69 5.78 -9.95 12.45
CA GLN A 69 6.93 -9.26 13.04
C GLN A 69 6.62 -7.80 13.43
N VAL A 70 5.36 -7.36 13.32
CA VAL A 70 4.98 -6.00 13.71
C VAL A 70 5.36 -5.71 15.16
N VAL A 71 6.15 -4.66 15.37
CA VAL A 71 6.61 -4.25 16.70
C VAL A 71 5.52 -3.43 17.39
N ILE A 72 4.95 -4.00 18.45
CA ILE A 72 3.93 -3.34 19.27
C ILE A 72 4.59 -2.78 20.53
N SER A 73 4.75 -1.46 20.62
CA SER A 73 5.32 -0.82 21.82
C SER A 73 4.43 -1.02 23.06
N LYS A 74 4.99 -0.80 24.26
CA LYS A 74 4.24 -0.89 25.52
C LYS A 74 3.03 0.06 25.56
N SER A 75 3.17 1.27 25.02
CA SER A 75 2.05 2.24 24.93
C SER A 75 0.97 1.75 23.97
N MET A 76 1.35 1.19 22.80
CA MET A 76 0.39 0.62 21.86
C MET A 76 -0.38 -0.56 22.44
N ARG A 77 0.28 -1.47 23.18
CA ARG A 77 -0.41 -2.56 23.88
C ARG A 77 -1.47 -2.05 24.85
N SER A 78 -1.21 -0.94 25.54
CA SER A 78 -2.18 -0.32 26.43
C SER A 78 -3.42 0.18 25.69
N LEU A 79 -3.22 0.87 24.55
CA LEU A 79 -4.30 1.37 23.71
C LEU A 79 -5.16 0.22 23.14
N LEU A 80 -4.51 -0.84 22.67
CA LEU A 80 -5.19 -2.03 22.13
C LEU A 80 -6.07 -2.70 23.20
N ARG A 81 -5.53 -2.93 24.40
CA ARG A 81 -6.28 -3.56 25.50
C ARG A 81 -7.49 -2.76 25.97
N ARG A 82 -7.42 -1.43 25.87
CA ARG A 82 -8.50 -0.53 26.27
C ARG A 82 -9.48 -0.23 25.14
N SER A 83 -9.26 -0.78 23.94
CA SER A 83 -10.06 -0.50 22.75
C SER A 83 -10.21 1.00 22.52
N PHE A 84 -9.12 1.75 22.71
CA PHE A 84 -9.14 3.22 22.65
C PHE A 84 -9.58 3.75 21.27
N PHE A 85 -9.27 2.98 20.24
CA PHE A 85 -9.75 3.18 18.88
C PHE A 85 -10.66 2.02 18.48
N ARG A 86 -11.70 2.32 17.70
CA ARG A 86 -12.45 1.32 16.93
C ARG A 86 -11.81 1.21 15.55
N VAL A 87 -11.71 -0.01 15.02
CA VAL A 87 -11.18 -0.26 13.67
C VAL A 87 -12.27 -0.90 12.83
N SER A 88 -12.40 -0.45 11.58
CA SER A 88 -13.18 -1.13 10.55
C SER A 88 -12.35 -1.32 9.29
N PHE A 89 -12.86 -2.15 8.39
CA PHE A 89 -12.23 -2.44 7.11
C PHE A 89 -13.24 -2.25 5.98
N ASP A 90 -12.78 -1.72 4.84
CA ASP A 90 -13.56 -1.59 3.61
C ASP A 90 -14.88 -0.83 3.75
N THR A 91 -15.01 0.04 4.75
CA THR A 91 -16.26 0.78 4.99
C THR A 91 -16.23 2.19 4.41
N HIS A 92 -15.08 2.85 4.41
CA HIS A 92 -14.92 4.26 4.00
C HIS A 92 -13.65 4.45 3.16
N PHE A 93 -13.43 3.57 2.16
CA PHE A 93 -12.21 3.53 1.35
C PHE A 93 -11.85 4.87 0.71
N LYS A 94 -12.82 5.53 0.06
CA LYS A 94 -12.60 6.83 -0.57
C LYS A 94 -12.23 7.90 0.46
N ASP A 95 -12.87 7.91 1.64
CA ASP A 95 -12.56 8.89 2.69
C ASP A 95 -11.16 8.69 3.25
N VAL A 96 -10.68 7.44 3.36
CA VAL A 96 -9.29 7.15 3.72
C VAL A 96 -8.31 7.69 2.68
N MET A 97 -8.59 7.50 1.38
CA MET A 97 -7.73 8.07 0.32
C MET A 97 -7.72 9.60 0.35
N ILE A 98 -8.87 10.24 0.51
CA ILE A 98 -8.98 11.71 0.62
C ILE A 98 -8.23 12.19 1.88
N ALA A 99 -8.32 11.47 2.99
CA ALA A 99 -7.57 11.84 4.19
C ALA A 99 -6.05 11.69 3.99
N CYS A 100 -5.60 10.63 3.29
CA CYS A 100 -4.20 10.45 2.88
C CYS A 100 -3.69 11.55 1.96
N GLN A 101 -4.54 12.02 1.04
CA GLN A 101 -4.23 13.13 0.11
C GLN A 101 -3.91 14.43 0.87
N ASN A 102 -4.63 14.71 1.95
CA ASN A 102 -4.56 15.97 2.69
C ASN A 102 -3.47 16.04 3.77
N ILE A 103 -2.68 14.97 3.96
CA ILE A 103 -1.56 15.01 4.91
C ILE A 103 -0.34 15.64 4.26
N SER A 104 0.16 16.71 4.87
CA SER A 104 1.48 17.27 4.56
C SER A 104 2.57 16.28 4.93
N ARG A 105 3.46 15.96 3.99
CA ARG A 105 4.63 15.12 4.20
C ARG A 105 5.87 15.99 4.06
N GLU A 106 6.78 15.91 5.03
CA GLU A 106 8.04 16.66 4.98
C GLU A 106 8.77 16.38 3.67
N GLY A 107 9.10 17.43 2.93
CA GLY A 107 9.82 17.33 1.65
C GLY A 107 8.96 16.98 0.43
N GLN A 108 7.64 16.92 0.54
CA GLN A 108 6.75 16.80 -0.62
C GLN A 108 6.08 18.15 -0.95
N GLU A 109 6.39 18.72 -2.11
CA GLU A 109 5.59 19.79 -2.70
C GLU A 109 4.36 19.17 -3.38
N GLY A 110 3.21 19.25 -2.72
CA GLY A 110 1.95 18.71 -3.24
C GLY A 110 1.71 17.24 -2.88
N THR A 111 0.68 16.66 -3.50
CA THR A 111 0.21 15.30 -3.24
C THR A 111 0.14 14.52 -4.54
N TRP A 112 0.69 13.31 -4.54
CA TRP A 112 0.61 12.37 -5.65
C TRP A 112 -0.75 11.64 -5.70
N ILE A 113 -1.58 11.80 -4.67
CA ILE A 113 -2.93 11.21 -4.62
C ILE A 113 -3.90 12.23 -5.23
N HIS A 114 -4.05 12.20 -6.55
CA HIS A 114 -4.98 13.07 -7.29
C HIS A 114 -6.22 12.31 -7.78
N ALA A 115 -7.17 13.02 -8.41
CA ALA A 115 -8.50 12.49 -8.72
C ALA A 115 -8.49 11.19 -9.55
N ASN A 116 -7.62 11.09 -10.56
CA ASN A 116 -7.50 9.89 -11.40
C ASN A 116 -7.05 8.67 -10.60
N LEU A 117 -6.09 8.85 -9.68
CA LEU A 117 -5.62 7.78 -8.81
C LEU A 117 -6.71 7.34 -7.84
N ILE A 118 -7.42 8.30 -7.22
CA ILE A 118 -8.56 8.01 -6.35
C ILE A 118 -9.61 7.20 -7.11
N SER A 119 -9.94 7.58 -8.35
CA SER A 119 -10.91 6.87 -9.19
C SER A 119 -10.47 5.43 -9.46
N ALA A 120 -9.23 5.22 -9.91
CA ALA A 120 -8.71 3.90 -10.24
C ALA A 120 -8.68 2.96 -9.02
N PHE A 121 -8.28 3.48 -7.86
CA PHE A 121 -8.25 2.70 -6.62
C PHE A 121 -9.65 2.45 -6.04
N CYS A 122 -10.60 3.37 -6.23
CA CYS A 122 -12.00 3.10 -5.90
C CYS A 122 -12.56 1.97 -6.77
N GLU A 123 -12.22 1.91 -8.07
CA GLU A 123 -12.62 0.82 -8.95
C GLU A 123 -12.01 -0.52 -8.50
N LEU A 124 -10.71 -0.53 -8.17
CA LEU A 124 -10.04 -1.69 -7.56
C LEU A 124 -10.73 -2.12 -6.25
N HIS A 125 -11.09 -1.15 -5.41
CA HIS A 125 -11.80 -1.41 -4.17
C HIS A 125 -13.16 -2.05 -4.45
N GLU A 126 -13.96 -1.50 -5.36
CA GLU A 126 -15.26 -2.05 -5.77
C GLU A 126 -15.15 -3.51 -6.25
N LYS A 127 -14.09 -3.84 -6.99
CA LYS A 127 -13.78 -5.22 -7.40
C LYS A 127 -13.32 -6.12 -6.26
N GLY A 128 -13.01 -5.59 -5.08
CA GLY A 128 -12.53 -6.33 -3.91
C GLY A 128 -11.02 -6.60 -3.93
N LEU A 129 -10.26 -5.77 -4.65
CA LEU A 129 -8.80 -5.89 -4.82
C LEU A 129 -8.02 -4.90 -3.95
N ALA A 130 -8.59 -3.71 -3.73
CA ALA A 130 -8.04 -2.70 -2.83
C ALA A 130 -8.85 -2.63 -1.54
N HIS A 131 -8.15 -2.46 -0.43
CA HIS A 131 -8.73 -2.48 0.90
C HIS A 131 -8.30 -1.27 1.73
N SER A 132 -9.19 -0.84 2.61
CA SER A 132 -8.94 0.23 3.57
C SER A 132 -9.05 -0.27 4.99
N VAL A 133 -8.31 0.40 5.87
CA VAL A 133 -8.44 0.29 7.33
C VAL A 133 -8.81 1.66 7.83
N GLU A 134 -9.93 1.73 8.55
CA GLU A 134 -10.40 2.96 9.16
C GLU A 134 -10.19 2.90 10.67
N VAL A 135 -9.58 3.94 11.24
CA VAL A 135 -9.35 4.07 12.68
C VAL A 135 -10.19 5.21 13.22
N TRP A 136 -11.10 4.85 14.12
CA TRP A 136 -12.11 5.73 14.67
C TRP A 136 -11.82 6.03 16.13
N HIS A 137 -11.99 7.29 16.51
CA HIS A 137 -12.09 7.68 17.91
C HIS A 137 -13.46 8.32 18.10
N ASN A 138 -14.31 7.69 18.90
CA ASN A 138 -15.76 7.94 18.90
C ASN A 138 -16.33 7.76 17.48
N GLU A 139 -17.02 8.77 16.95
CA GLU A 139 -17.61 8.77 15.60
C GLU A 139 -16.70 9.39 14.54
N GLU A 140 -15.49 9.85 14.91
CA GLU A 140 -14.60 10.54 13.99
C GLU A 140 -13.55 9.60 13.40
N LEU A 141 -13.38 9.69 12.07
CA LEU A 141 -12.29 9.05 11.35
C LEU A 141 -10.98 9.81 11.61
N VAL A 142 -10.13 9.25 12.48
CA VAL A 142 -8.90 9.89 12.99
C VAL A 142 -7.61 9.27 12.47
N GLY A 143 -7.70 8.17 11.71
CA GLY A 143 -6.56 7.58 11.02
C GLY A 143 -6.99 6.47 10.10
N GLY A 144 -6.05 5.95 9.34
CA GLY A 144 -6.31 4.86 8.42
C GLY A 144 -5.20 4.64 7.43
N LEU A 145 -5.36 3.61 6.62
CA LEU A 145 -4.45 3.27 5.52
C LEU A 145 -5.21 2.53 4.44
N TYR A 146 -4.67 2.49 3.23
CA TYR A 146 -5.21 1.68 2.14
C TYR A 146 -4.09 0.98 1.38
N GLY A 147 -4.47 -0.05 0.63
CA GLY A 147 -3.53 -0.85 -0.16
C GLY A 147 -4.22 -1.91 -1.00
N LEU A 148 -3.45 -2.70 -1.73
CA LEU A 148 -3.94 -3.81 -2.55
C LEU A 148 -3.59 -5.16 -1.93
N ALA A 149 -4.50 -6.13 -2.06
CA ALA A 149 -4.22 -7.53 -1.76
C ALA A 149 -3.83 -8.28 -3.04
N ILE A 150 -2.56 -8.68 -3.15
CA ILE A 150 -1.98 -9.35 -4.32
C ILE A 150 -1.37 -10.68 -3.88
N GLY A 151 -2.08 -11.78 -4.13
CA GLY A 151 -1.65 -13.10 -3.66
C GLY A 151 -1.59 -13.15 -2.13
N LYS A 152 -0.39 -13.36 -1.58
CA LYS A 152 -0.06 -13.33 -0.14
C LYS A 152 0.68 -12.06 0.29
N MET A 153 0.69 -11.04 -0.55
CA MET A 153 1.27 -9.73 -0.28
C MET A 153 0.19 -8.66 -0.16
N PHE A 154 0.31 -7.78 0.83
CA PHE A 154 -0.46 -6.55 0.90
C PHE A 154 0.42 -5.36 0.52
N CYS A 155 0.14 -4.70 -0.60
CA CYS A 155 0.85 -3.50 -1.03
C CYS A 155 0.23 -2.29 -0.33
N GLY A 156 0.86 -1.80 0.74
CA GLY A 156 0.39 -0.62 1.46
C GLY A 156 0.73 0.64 0.68
N GLU A 157 -0.24 1.47 0.36
CA GLU A 157 -0.01 2.65 -0.49
C GLU A 157 0.28 3.90 0.32
N SER A 158 -0.57 4.13 1.32
CA SER A 158 -0.50 5.34 2.12
C SER A 158 -1.28 5.14 3.40
N MET A 159 -0.91 5.92 4.41
CA MET A 159 -1.58 6.00 5.69
C MET A 159 -1.68 7.43 6.17
N PHE A 160 -2.63 7.69 7.06
CA PHE A 160 -2.86 8.99 7.63
C PHE A 160 -3.19 8.89 9.12
N ALA A 161 -2.91 9.95 9.88
CA ALA A 161 -3.29 10.09 11.27
C ALA A 161 -3.59 11.56 11.58
N LYS A 162 -4.79 11.83 12.10
CA LYS A 162 -5.19 13.13 12.65
C LYS A 162 -4.81 13.26 14.12
N ILE A 163 -4.71 12.13 14.83
CA ILE A 163 -4.27 12.08 16.23
C ILE A 163 -3.18 11.03 16.44
N SER A 164 -2.37 11.22 17.47
CA SER A 164 -1.26 10.34 17.82
C SER A 164 -1.68 8.88 17.92
N ASN A 165 -0.83 8.00 17.39
CA ASN A 165 -0.99 6.54 17.39
C ASN A 165 -2.10 5.97 16.49
N ALA A 166 -2.94 6.78 15.85
CA ALA A 166 -4.04 6.27 15.02
C ALA A 166 -3.55 5.40 13.86
N SER A 167 -2.60 5.87 13.04
CA SER A 167 -2.03 5.09 11.93
C SER A 167 -1.32 3.82 12.40
N LYS A 168 -0.54 3.91 13.49
CA LYS A 168 0.13 2.74 14.11
C LYS A 168 -0.87 1.69 14.57
N PHE A 169 -1.97 2.13 15.18
CA PHE A 169 -3.04 1.24 15.62
C PHE A 169 -3.67 0.52 14.43
N GLY A 170 -4.00 1.27 13.37
CA GLY A 170 -4.52 0.72 12.11
C GLY A 170 -3.58 -0.30 11.48
N LEU A 171 -2.27 0.00 11.40
CA LEU A 171 -1.27 -0.92 10.87
C LEU A 171 -1.15 -2.20 11.71
N ILE A 172 -1.20 -2.11 13.05
CA ILE A 172 -1.17 -3.29 13.91
C ILE A 172 -2.41 -4.18 13.70
N CYS A 173 -3.60 -3.56 13.62
CA CYS A 173 -4.84 -4.30 13.36
C CYS A 173 -4.84 -4.92 11.96
N LEU A 174 -4.31 -4.22 10.95
CA LEU A 174 -4.07 -4.78 9.62
C LEU A 174 -3.14 -6.00 9.71
N SER A 175 -1.98 -5.87 10.35
CA SER A 175 -1.03 -6.97 10.49
C SER A 175 -1.67 -8.19 11.14
N GLN A 176 -2.47 -8.00 12.20
CA GLN A 176 -3.22 -9.09 12.84
C GLN A 176 -4.21 -9.77 11.89
N LEU A 177 -4.97 -9.00 11.10
CA LEU A 177 -5.88 -9.53 10.08
C LEU A 177 -5.12 -10.30 8.99
N LEU A 178 -4.00 -9.75 8.52
CA LEU A 178 -3.16 -10.34 7.48
C LEU A 178 -2.56 -11.68 7.93
N VAL A 179 -2.10 -11.78 9.20
CA VAL A 179 -1.68 -13.05 9.79
C VAL A 179 -2.80 -14.09 9.73
N GLN A 180 -4.03 -13.71 10.12
CA GLN A 180 -5.18 -14.63 10.11
C GLN A 180 -5.57 -15.07 8.68
N LYS A 181 -5.42 -14.18 7.70
CA LYS A 181 -5.65 -14.48 6.28
C LYS A 181 -4.47 -15.19 5.60
N GLY A 182 -3.39 -15.44 6.35
CA GLY A 182 -2.19 -16.11 5.87
C GLY A 182 -1.44 -15.31 4.80
N PHE A 183 -1.43 -13.98 4.91
CA PHE A 183 -0.51 -13.12 4.15
C PHE A 183 0.88 -13.18 4.78
N GLU A 184 1.89 -13.05 3.94
CA GLU A 184 3.30 -13.24 4.29
C GLU A 184 4.06 -11.92 4.35
N LEU A 185 3.65 -10.93 3.55
CA LEU A 185 4.39 -9.69 3.36
C LEU A 185 3.45 -8.47 3.27
N ILE A 186 3.85 -7.36 3.89
CA ILE A 186 3.35 -6.02 3.59
C ILE A 186 4.45 -5.31 2.81
N ASP A 187 4.21 -5.00 1.54
CA ASP A 187 5.09 -4.13 0.76
C ASP A 187 4.86 -2.68 1.18
N CYS A 188 5.93 -2.04 1.64
CA CYS A 188 5.94 -0.66 2.15
C CYS A 188 6.67 0.31 1.20
N GLN A 189 7.15 -0.20 0.05
CA GLN A 189 7.88 0.53 -0.98
C GLN A 189 9.07 1.34 -0.46
N GLN A 190 8.82 2.59 -0.06
CA GLN A 190 9.84 3.56 0.35
C GLN A 190 10.14 3.46 1.86
N GLU A 191 11.44 3.50 2.19
CA GLU A 191 11.89 3.50 3.58
C GLU A 191 11.39 4.73 4.34
N THR A 192 10.80 4.51 5.52
CA THR A 192 10.47 5.60 6.46
C THR A 192 10.88 5.23 7.88
N PRO A 193 11.40 6.18 8.69
CA PRO A 193 11.68 5.94 10.10
C PRO A 193 10.45 5.45 10.88
N HIS A 194 9.27 5.90 10.48
CA HIS A 194 8.00 5.48 11.06
C HIS A 194 7.79 3.97 10.94
N LEU A 195 7.90 3.41 9.72
CA LEU A 195 7.70 1.98 9.47
C LEU A 195 8.83 1.13 10.04
N LYS A 196 10.08 1.60 9.99
CA LYS A 196 11.22 0.93 10.66
C LYS A 196 10.97 0.76 12.16
N SER A 197 10.43 1.79 12.82
CA SER A 197 10.06 1.71 14.24
C SER A 197 8.96 0.67 14.55
N MET A 198 8.21 0.25 13.53
CA MET A 198 7.13 -0.74 13.60
C MET A 198 7.59 -2.14 13.18
N GLY A 199 8.90 -2.35 12.93
CA GLY A 199 9.47 -3.64 12.53
C GLY A 199 9.64 -3.83 11.04
N ALA A 200 9.45 -2.80 10.22
CA ALA A 200 9.78 -2.89 8.80
C ALA A 200 11.30 -3.02 8.61
N GLU A 201 11.72 -3.71 7.56
CA GLU A 201 13.11 -3.95 7.22
C GLU A 201 13.34 -3.82 5.71
N LEU A 202 14.60 -3.67 5.32
CA LEU A 202 14.98 -3.66 3.90
C LEU A 202 15.20 -5.09 3.43
N MET A 203 14.52 -5.47 2.38
CA MET A 203 14.73 -6.71 1.63
C MET A 203 15.56 -6.38 0.38
N ASN A 204 16.60 -7.16 0.11
CA ASN A 204 17.39 -6.97 -1.11
C ASN A 204 16.57 -7.34 -2.37
N ALA A 205 17.05 -6.92 -3.54
CA ALA A 205 16.33 -7.12 -4.80
C ALA A 205 16.08 -8.61 -5.11
N GLU A 206 17.08 -9.47 -4.89
CA GLU A 206 17.00 -10.90 -5.19
C GLU A 206 15.90 -11.59 -4.36
N ASP A 207 15.91 -11.38 -3.05
CA ASP A 207 14.90 -11.94 -2.15
C ASP A 207 13.50 -11.42 -2.47
N PHE A 208 13.37 -10.14 -2.80
CA PHE A 208 12.10 -9.54 -3.16
C PHE A 208 11.54 -10.11 -4.48
N PHE A 209 12.37 -10.24 -5.51
CA PHE A 209 11.93 -10.82 -6.79
C PHE A 209 11.61 -12.31 -6.66
N ASN A 210 12.39 -13.08 -5.88
CA ASN A 210 12.08 -14.47 -5.57
C ASN A 210 10.73 -14.61 -4.84
N PHE A 211 10.45 -13.71 -3.90
CA PHE A 211 9.15 -13.65 -3.24
C PHE A 211 8.03 -13.35 -4.25
N LEU A 212 8.20 -12.37 -5.15
CA LEU A 212 7.19 -12.03 -6.16
C LEU A 212 6.89 -13.20 -7.11
N GLU A 213 7.90 -13.93 -7.58
CA GLU A 213 7.69 -15.11 -8.43
C GLU A 213 6.89 -16.20 -7.71
N THR A 214 7.21 -16.45 -6.44
CA THR A 214 6.40 -17.34 -5.59
C THR A 214 4.99 -16.79 -5.43
N ASN A 215 4.86 -15.49 -5.19
CA ASN A 215 3.59 -14.82 -4.92
C ASN A 215 2.61 -14.90 -6.11
N LYS A 216 3.13 -14.88 -7.35
CA LYS A 216 2.35 -15.04 -8.59
C LYS A 216 1.65 -16.41 -8.69
N THR A 217 2.11 -17.42 -7.96
CA THR A 217 1.45 -18.74 -7.91
C THR A 217 0.17 -18.73 -7.08
N TYR A 218 0.01 -17.77 -6.17
CA TYR A 218 -1.21 -17.60 -5.39
C TYR A 218 -2.26 -16.85 -6.19
N LYS A 219 -3.48 -17.38 -6.22
CA LYS A 219 -4.61 -16.71 -6.86
C LYS A 219 -4.94 -15.42 -6.11
N ILE A 220 -5.07 -14.32 -6.85
CA ILE A 220 -5.70 -13.10 -6.35
C ILE A 220 -7.17 -13.43 -6.11
N GLN A 221 -7.66 -13.18 -4.90
CA GLN A 221 -9.03 -13.45 -4.48
C GLN A 221 -9.74 -12.12 -4.22
N PRO A 222 -10.51 -11.60 -5.18
CA PRO A 222 -11.24 -10.37 -4.96
C PRO A 222 -12.34 -10.61 -3.92
N VAL A 223 -12.23 -9.96 -2.76
CA VAL A 223 -13.15 -10.15 -1.63
C VAL A 223 -13.20 -8.90 -0.76
N LYS A 224 -14.39 -8.44 -0.40
CA LYS A 224 -14.53 -7.34 0.57
C LYS A 224 -14.15 -7.80 1.97
N TRP A 225 -13.38 -7.00 2.69
CA TRP A 225 -12.95 -7.24 4.07
C TRP A 225 -13.88 -6.66 5.12
N LYS A 226 -15.04 -6.12 4.70
CA LYS A 226 -16.06 -5.61 5.63
C LYS A 226 -16.31 -6.64 6.72
N SER A 227 -16.18 -6.21 7.97
CA SER A 227 -16.68 -7.00 9.10
C SER A 227 -18.18 -7.17 8.89
N THR A 228 -18.62 -8.40 8.60
CA THR A 228 -20.00 -8.80 8.86
C THR A 228 -20.20 -8.62 10.36
N SER A 229 -21.06 -7.67 10.72
CA SER A 229 -21.53 -7.46 12.09
C SER A 229 -22.19 -8.73 12.61
#